data_AF-A0A8H5AUL7-F1
#
_entry.id   AF-A0A8H5AUL7-F1
#
_cell.length_a   1.000
_cell.length_b   1.000
_cell.length_c   1.000
_cell.angle_alpha   90.00
_cell.angle_beta   90.00
_cell.angle_gamma   90.00
#
_symmetry.space_group_name_H-M   'P 1'
#
loop_
_entity.id
_entity.type
_entity.pdbx_description
1 polymer ?
#
loop_
_entity_poly.entity_id
_entity_poly.type
_entity_poly.pdbx_seq_one_letter_code
_entity_poly.pdbx_strand_id
1 'polypeptide(L)'
;MTSHCGVAGNERADELAKQATRLAWSSPISTSRTNALRRAALTTQREWTREWKRSEKQGWFAIADRFQPSLKPTKRAKHLRNRREIFGRTVQARTGHAYTGEFRRRFLPTEPFRCPCDNQTIETREHIITSCPRYEEHRNILRKVTPSIALSEIFGTQEGIEALAEFLELSGAFTRDGKPRPSAEYNLHEAPPPPQDPENPFDDDTTSLAGEIPASIPPLDFG
;
A
#
# COMPACT_ATOMS: atom_id res chain seq x y z
N MET A 1 -30.55 53.91 -7.21
CA MET A 1 -31.12 53.43 -8.48
C MET A 1 -32.58 53.11 -8.25
N THR A 2 -33.42 53.82 -8.99
CA THR A 2 -34.88 53.88 -8.87
C THR A 2 -35.54 52.58 -9.34
N SER A 3 -36.41 52.04 -8.49
CA SER A 3 -37.34 50.96 -8.82
C SER A 3 -38.31 51.45 -9.89
N HIS A 4 -38.18 50.93 -11.11
CA HIS A 4 -39.06 51.25 -12.22
C HIS A 4 -40.25 50.27 -12.18
N CYS A 5 -41.38 50.70 -11.62
CA CYS A 5 -42.68 50.04 -11.85
C CYS A 5 -43.00 50.07 -13.35
N GLY A 6 -43.64 49.01 -13.87
CA GLY A 6 -44.22 49.00 -15.22
C GLY A 6 -43.47 48.22 -16.29
N VAL A 7 -42.35 47.54 -15.99
CA VAL A 7 -41.80 46.58 -16.95
C VAL A 7 -42.63 45.31 -16.88
N ALA A 8 -43.55 45.14 -17.82
CA ALA A 8 -44.50 44.02 -17.88
C ALA A 8 -43.82 42.64 -17.76
N GLY A 9 -42.57 42.51 -18.23
CA GLY A 9 -41.76 41.30 -18.05
C GLY A 9 -41.38 41.01 -16.59
N ASN A 10 -40.99 42.03 -15.82
CA ASN A 10 -40.65 41.89 -14.40
C ASN A 10 -41.90 41.64 -13.55
N GLU A 11 -43.00 42.32 -13.86
CA GLU A 11 -44.27 42.10 -13.16
C GLU A 11 -44.80 40.69 -13.43
N ARG A 12 -44.68 40.20 -14.66
CA ARG A 12 -45.00 38.80 -15.00
C ARG A 12 -44.04 37.82 -14.32
N ALA A 13 -42.76 38.12 -14.24
CA ALA A 13 -41.79 37.28 -13.53
C ALA A 13 -42.07 37.23 -12.02
N ASP A 14 -42.41 38.37 -11.40
CA ASP A 14 -42.77 38.48 -9.98
C ASP A 14 -44.10 37.78 -9.68
N GLU A 15 -45.10 37.91 -10.56
CA GLU A 15 -46.36 37.18 -10.46
C GLU A 15 -46.15 35.67 -10.58
N LEU A 16 -45.32 35.21 -11.53
CA LEU A 16 -44.94 33.79 -11.64
C LEU A 16 -44.18 33.31 -10.39
N ALA A 17 -43.32 34.14 -9.81
CA ALA A 17 -42.62 33.82 -8.55
C ALA A 17 -43.59 33.73 -7.37
N LYS A 18 -44.58 34.63 -7.27
CA LYS A 18 -45.66 34.59 -6.27
C LYS A 18 -46.60 33.41 -6.46
N GLN A 19 -46.83 32.97 -7.70
CA GLN A 19 -47.59 31.76 -7.98
C GLN A 19 -46.79 30.50 -7.61
N ALA A 20 -45.49 30.49 -7.87
CA ALA A 20 -44.60 29.39 -7.49
C ALA A 20 -44.52 29.18 -5.96
N THR A 21 -44.64 30.23 -5.15
CA THR A 21 -44.70 30.10 -3.68
C THR A 21 -46.04 29.56 -3.16
N ARG A 22 -47.12 29.69 -3.95
CA ARG A 22 -48.45 29.13 -3.66
C ARG A 22 -48.63 27.70 -4.16
N LEU A 23 -47.83 27.27 -5.14
CA LEU A 23 -47.68 25.87 -5.49
C LEU A 23 -47.05 25.19 -4.28
N ALA A 24 -47.91 24.58 -3.46
CA ALA A 24 -47.52 23.90 -2.24
C ALA A 24 -46.29 23.03 -2.52
N TRP A 25 -45.23 23.29 -1.77
CA TRP A 25 -44.15 22.34 -1.51
C TRP A 25 -44.74 21.17 -0.73
N SER A 26 -45.62 20.41 -1.37
CA SER A 26 -46.38 19.29 -0.80
C SER A 26 -45.57 18.00 -0.81
N SER A 27 -44.37 18.03 -1.39
CA SER A 27 -43.43 16.94 -1.22
C SER A 27 -42.70 17.15 0.10
N PRO A 28 -43.01 16.41 1.18
CA PRO A 28 -42.10 16.37 2.30
C PRO A 28 -40.78 15.86 1.72
N ILE A 29 -39.73 16.67 1.74
CA ILE A 29 -38.37 16.15 1.62
C ILE A 29 -38.13 15.41 2.93
N SER A 30 -38.78 14.26 3.09
CA SER A 30 -38.77 13.51 4.35
C SER A 30 -37.36 13.04 4.69
N THR A 31 -36.49 12.99 3.68
CA THR A 31 -35.09 12.64 3.82
C THR A 31 -34.24 13.50 2.88
N SER A 32 -33.46 14.41 3.45
CA SER A 32 -32.43 15.11 2.68
C SER A 32 -31.41 14.11 2.13
N ARG A 33 -30.79 14.41 0.98
CA ARG A 33 -29.70 13.61 0.39
C ARG A 33 -28.60 13.30 1.41
N THR A 34 -28.23 14.29 2.23
CA THR A 34 -27.26 14.14 3.31
C THR A 34 -27.69 13.11 4.34
N ASN A 35 -28.97 13.12 4.76
CA ASN A 35 -29.48 12.11 5.69
C ASN A 35 -29.49 10.71 5.05
N ALA A 36 -29.89 10.61 3.77
CA ALA A 36 -29.87 9.34 3.04
C ALA A 36 -28.45 8.75 2.95
N LEU A 37 -27.45 9.55 2.55
CA LEU A 37 -26.05 9.13 2.47
C LEU A 37 -25.48 8.74 3.85
N ARG A 38 -25.81 9.50 4.90
CA ARG A 38 -25.41 9.19 6.28
C ARG A 38 -25.96 7.83 6.72
N ARG A 39 -27.25 7.57 6.46
CA ARG A 39 -27.87 6.27 6.80
C ARG A 39 -27.23 5.13 6.02
N ALA A 40 -27.00 5.31 4.72
CA ALA A 40 -26.34 4.31 3.88
C ALA A 40 -24.94 3.97 4.43
N ALA A 41 -24.11 4.98 4.68
CA ALA A 41 -22.77 4.77 5.25
C ALA A 41 -22.80 4.10 6.63
N LEU A 42 -23.76 4.47 7.49
CA LEU A 42 -23.92 3.85 8.80
C LEU A 42 -24.33 2.38 8.69
N THR A 43 -25.26 2.04 7.79
CA THR A 43 -25.66 0.67 7.52
C THR A 43 -24.48 -0.14 6.99
N THR A 44 -23.80 0.33 5.95
CA THR A 44 -22.60 -0.33 5.39
C THR A 44 -21.53 -0.56 6.45
N GLN A 45 -21.22 0.46 7.27
CA GLN A 45 -20.23 0.33 8.34
C GLN A 45 -20.65 -0.73 9.36
N ARG A 46 -21.92 -0.80 9.74
CA ARG A 46 -22.44 -1.78 10.71
C ARG A 46 -22.38 -3.21 10.16
N GLU A 47 -22.87 -3.41 8.94
CA GLU A 47 -22.85 -4.71 8.27
C GLU A 47 -21.41 -5.21 8.11
N TRP A 48 -20.52 -4.37 7.56
CA TRP A 48 -19.11 -4.72 7.38
C TRP A 48 -18.41 -5.03 8.70
N THR A 49 -18.69 -4.27 9.77
CA THR A 49 -18.13 -4.56 11.10
C THR A 49 -18.65 -5.88 11.66
N ARG A 50 -19.92 -6.22 11.41
CA ARG A 50 -20.52 -7.48 11.86
C ARG A 50 -19.89 -8.66 11.13
N GLU A 51 -19.75 -8.57 9.81
CA GLU A 51 -19.08 -9.59 9.00
C GLU A 51 -17.62 -9.75 9.45
N TRP A 52 -16.87 -8.65 9.55
CA TRP A 52 -15.47 -8.69 9.97
C TRP A 52 -15.27 -9.35 11.34
N LYS A 53 -16.20 -9.17 12.30
CA LYS A 53 -16.15 -9.84 13.61
C LYS A 53 -16.47 -11.32 13.54
N ARG A 54 -17.31 -11.75 12.59
CA ARG A 54 -17.72 -13.16 12.40
C ARG A 54 -16.74 -13.94 11.54
N SER A 55 -16.03 -13.28 10.63
CA SER A 55 -15.04 -13.90 9.77
C SER A 55 -13.84 -14.39 10.58
N GLU A 56 -13.49 -15.65 10.39
CA GLU A 56 -12.22 -16.18 10.87
C GLU A 56 -11.05 -15.47 10.17
N LYS A 57 -10.03 -15.10 10.93
CA LYS A 57 -8.85 -14.41 10.41
C LYS A 57 -7.84 -15.45 9.98
N GLN A 58 -7.57 -15.53 8.68
CA GLN A 58 -6.65 -16.50 8.10
C GLN A 58 -5.54 -15.82 7.29
N GLY A 59 -4.47 -16.57 7.02
CA GLY A 59 -3.31 -16.10 6.26
C GLY A 59 -2.38 -15.17 7.02
N TRP A 60 -1.36 -14.66 6.34
CA TRP A 60 -0.27 -13.89 6.96
C TRP A 60 -0.70 -12.56 7.57
N PHE A 61 -1.78 -11.96 7.08
CA PHE A 61 -2.33 -10.72 7.63
C PHE A 61 -3.20 -10.95 8.87
N ALA A 62 -3.60 -12.19 9.19
CA ALA A 62 -4.52 -12.48 10.30
C ALA A 62 -4.08 -11.88 11.64
N ILE A 63 -2.79 -11.99 11.96
CA ILE A 63 -2.23 -11.45 13.22
C ILE A 63 -2.26 -9.92 13.28
N ALA A 64 -2.32 -9.25 12.13
CA ALA A 64 -2.37 -7.80 11.98
C ALA A 64 -3.81 -7.27 11.79
N ASP A 65 -4.77 -8.15 11.46
CA ASP A 65 -6.19 -7.83 11.24
C ASP A 65 -6.94 -7.68 12.56
N ARG A 66 -6.54 -6.70 13.37
CA ARG A 66 -7.14 -6.40 14.69
C ARG A 66 -7.92 -5.08 14.70
N PHE A 67 -7.91 -4.37 13.58
CA PHE A 67 -8.60 -3.10 13.45
C PHE A 67 -9.97 -3.29 12.83
N GLN A 68 -11.00 -2.79 13.50
CA GLN A 68 -12.32 -2.72 12.89
C GLN A 68 -12.26 -1.93 11.58
N PRO A 69 -12.98 -2.40 10.56
CA PRO A 69 -13.01 -1.72 9.28
C PRO A 69 -13.57 -0.32 9.42
N SER A 70 -13.18 0.58 8.52
CA SER A 70 -13.71 1.94 8.51
C SER A 70 -13.90 2.43 7.09
N LEU A 71 -15.03 3.09 6.84
CA LEU A 71 -15.26 3.84 5.60
C LEU A 71 -14.40 5.11 5.50
N LYS A 72 -13.74 5.51 6.58
CA LYS A 72 -12.83 6.66 6.60
C LYS A 72 -11.39 6.20 6.35
N PRO A 73 -10.56 7.01 5.65
CA PRO A 73 -9.14 6.72 5.53
C PRO A 73 -8.48 6.49 6.89
N THR A 74 -7.63 5.47 6.97
CA THR A 74 -6.95 5.12 8.22
C THR A 74 -6.09 6.29 8.71
N LYS A 75 -6.28 6.69 9.97
CA LYS A 75 -5.45 7.71 10.61
C LYS A 75 -4.11 7.13 11.11
N ARG A 76 -4.01 5.81 11.17
CA ARG A 76 -3.00 5.05 11.89
C ARG A 76 -1.60 5.16 11.30
N ALA A 77 -1.52 5.30 9.98
CA ALA A 77 -0.26 5.48 9.27
C ALA A 77 -0.01 6.95 8.86
N LYS A 78 -0.78 7.91 9.40
CA LYS A 78 -0.61 9.32 9.03
C LYS A 78 0.78 9.86 9.39
N HIS A 79 1.38 9.38 10.48
CA HIS A 79 2.74 9.74 10.88
C HIS A 79 3.80 9.28 9.86
N LEU A 80 3.46 8.34 8.97
CA LEU A 80 4.34 7.84 7.90
C LEU A 80 4.06 8.46 6.52
N ARG A 81 3.16 9.45 6.40
CA ARG A 81 2.72 10.00 5.10
C ARG A 81 3.88 10.40 4.19
N ASN A 82 4.91 11.02 4.77
CA ASN A 82 6.08 11.52 4.02
C ASN A 82 7.28 10.54 4.08
N ARG A 83 7.07 9.34 4.63
CA ARG A 83 8.11 8.32 4.84
C ARG A 83 7.76 7.07 4.03
N ARG A 84 7.69 7.24 2.70
CA ARG A 84 7.19 6.23 1.75
C ARG A 84 7.85 4.85 1.93
N GLU A 85 9.15 4.87 2.13
CA GLU A 85 9.99 3.68 2.32
C GLU A 85 9.55 2.89 3.57
N ILE A 86 9.46 3.58 4.71
CA ILE A 86 9.04 3.01 5.99
C ILE A 86 7.58 2.59 5.95
N PHE A 87 6.70 3.40 5.35
CA PHE A 87 5.30 3.04 5.15
C PHE A 87 5.16 1.74 4.36
N GLY A 88 5.90 1.61 3.25
CA GLY A 88 5.94 0.41 2.42
C GLY A 88 6.40 -0.82 3.21
N ARG A 89 7.54 -0.74 3.90
CA ARG A 89 8.06 -1.84 4.72
C ARG A 89 7.12 -2.21 5.87
N THR A 90 6.49 -1.25 6.52
CA THR A 90 5.48 -1.52 7.56
C THR A 90 4.28 -2.29 6.99
N VAL A 91 3.78 -1.91 5.82
CA VAL A 91 2.68 -2.64 5.14
C VAL A 91 3.13 -4.05 4.73
N GLN A 92 4.31 -4.19 4.15
CA GLN A 92 4.89 -5.47 3.75
C GLN A 92 5.07 -6.40 4.95
N ALA A 93 5.66 -5.90 6.04
CA ALA A 93 5.82 -6.64 7.27
C ALA A 93 4.46 -7.09 7.82
N ARG A 94 3.45 -6.22 7.87
CA ARG A 94 2.11 -6.58 8.38
C ARG A 94 1.38 -7.61 7.49
N THR A 95 1.57 -7.54 6.17
CA THR A 95 0.91 -8.44 5.20
C THR A 95 1.68 -9.73 4.94
N GLY A 96 2.92 -9.85 5.42
CA GLY A 96 3.82 -10.97 5.13
C GLY A 96 4.42 -10.94 3.71
N HIS A 97 4.14 -9.91 2.91
CA HIS A 97 4.68 -9.74 1.56
C HIS A 97 5.97 -8.91 1.59
N ALA A 98 6.93 -9.37 2.39
CA ALA A 98 8.18 -8.66 2.65
C ALA A 98 9.40 -9.47 2.21
N TYR A 99 10.58 -8.85 2.24
CA TYR A 99 11.85 -9.52 1.99
C TYR A 99 12.22 -10.45 3.15
N THR A 100 11.52 -11.58 3.24
CA THR A 100 11.72 -12.63 4.24
C THR A 100 12.06 -13.95 3.56
N GLY A 101 12.67 -14.86 4.30
CA GLY A 101 12.87 -16.23 3.88
C GLY A 101 11.57 -16.98 3.65
N GLU A 102 10.54 -16.76 4.49
CA GLU A 102 9.23 -17.39 4.29
C GLU A 102 8.57 -16.98 2.96
N PHE A 103 8.73 -15.71 2.55
CA PHE A 103 8.24 -15.21 1.27
C PHE A 103 9.04 -15.81 0.10
N ARG A 104 10.38 -15.76 0.18
CA ARG A 104 11.29 -16.31 -0.84
C ARG A 104 11.04 -17.80 -1.06
N ARG A 105 10.94 -18.59 0.01
CA ARG A 105 10.63 -20.03 -0.09
C ARG A 105 9.33 -20.33 -0.85
N ARG A 106 8.35 -19.44 -0.77
CA ARG A 106 7.04 -19.63 -1.42
C ARG A 106 7.01 -19.13 -2.87
N PHE A 107 7.64 -18.00 -3.15
CA PHE A 107 7.47 -17.28 -4.43
C PHE A 107 8.76 -17.20 -5.27
N LEU A 108 9.93 -17.43 -4.67
CA LEU A 108 11.25 -17.34 -5.28
C LEU A 108 12.10 -18.57 -4.89
N PRO A 109 11.75 -19.78 -5.34
CA PRO A 109 12.33 -21.03 -4.84
C PRO A 109 13.84 -21.19 -5.09
N THR A 110 14.41 -20.41 -6.00
CA THR A 110 15.85 -20.36 -6.30
C THR A 110 16.64 -19.45 -5.37
N GLU A 111 15.97 -18.56 -4.63
CA GLU A 111 16.61 -17.61 -3.72
C GLU A 111 16.85 -18.25 -2.35
N PRO A 112 17.94 -17.87 -1.63
CA PRO A 112 18.16 -18.35 -0.27
C PRO A 112 17.02 -17.91 0.65
N PHE A 113 16.56 -18.78 1.55
CA PHE A 113 15.46 -18.48 2.48
C PHE A 113 15.83 -18.63 3.96
N ARG A 114 17.08 -19.04 4.23
CA ARG A 114 17.61 -19.12 5.59
C ARG A 114 18.12 -17.74 6.02
N CYS A 115 18.05 -17.48 7.31
CA CYS A 115 18.51 -16.22 7.87
C CYS A 115 20.05 -16.16 7.82
N PRO A 116 20.64 -15.05 7.35
CA PRO A 116 22.09 -14.84 7.40
C PRO A 116 22.70 -14.85 8.81
N CYS A 117 21.89 -14.81 9.88
CA CYS A 117 22.44 -14.81 11.25
C CYS A 117 23.07 -16.14 11.66
N ASP A 118 22.55 -17.26 11.15
CA ASP A 118 23.01 -18.61 11.48
C ASP A 118 23.05 -19.55 10.26
N ASN A 119 22.53 -19.11 9.10
CA ASN A 119 22.37 -19.91 7.88
C ASN A 119 21.61 -21.24 8.06
N GLN A 120 20.83 -21.36 9.13
CA GLN A 120 20.10 -22.56 9.51
C GLN A 120 18.61 -22.28 9.68
N THR A 121 18.25 -21.27 10.46
CA THR A 121 16.85 -20.90 10.72
C THR A 121 16.22 -20.29 9.48
N ILE A 122 14.93 -20.55 9.26
CA ILE A 122 14.19 -19.87 8.20
C ILE A 122 14.01 -18.42 8.64
N GLU A 123 14.29 -17.46 7.74
CA GLU A 123 14.10 -16.04 8.03
C GLU A 123 12.60 -15.70 7.98
N THR A 124 11.87 -16.05 9.04
CA THR A 124 10.45 -15.70 9.21
C THR A 124 10.29 -14.29 9.77
N ARG A 125 9.13 -13.68 9.54
CA ARG A 125 8.78 -12.41 10.20
C ARG A 125 8.85 -12.51 11.73
N GLU A 126 8.47 -13.66 12.29
CA GLU A 126 8.59 -13.93 13.72
C GLU A 126 10.05 -13.90 14.15
N HIS A 127 10.92 -14.67 13.49
CA HIS A 127 12.35 -14.70 13.80
C HIS A 127 12.96 -13.30 13.77
N ILE A 128 12.75 -12.54 12.68
CA ILE A 128 13.25 -11.17 12.54
C ILE A 128 12.86 -10.30 13.75
N ILE A 129 11.57 -10.33 14.13
CA ILE A 129 11.00 -9.45 15.14
C ILE A 129 11.32 -9.89 16.57
N THR A 130 11.38 -11.19 16.86
CA THR A 130 11.45 -11.69 18.24
C THR A 130 12.83 -12.18 18.68
N SER A 131 13.66 -12.71 17.76
CA SER A 131 14.85 -13.48 18.15
C SER A 131 16.10 -13.31 17.29
N CYS A 132 16.01 -12.73 16.09
CA CYS A 132 17.13 -12.61 15.16
C CYS A 132 18.27 -11.76 15.74
N PRO A 133 19.47 -12.30 16.00
CA PRO A 133 20.57 -11.58 16.65
C PRO A 133 20.99 -10.29 15.92
N ARG A 134 20.84 -10.26 14.58
CA ARG A 134 21.15 -9.10 13.74
C ARG A 134 20.40 -7.82 14.14
N TYR A 135 19.26 -7.95 14.79
CA TYR A 135 18.39 -6.82 15.12
C TYR A 135 18.21 -6.63 16.64
N GLU A 136 19.03 -7.29 17.46
CA GLU A 136 18.89 -7.26 18.92
C GLU A 136 19.06 -5.86 19.51
N GLU A 137 20.04 -5.09 19.02
CA GLU A 137 20.32 -3.72 19.44
C GLU A 137 19.07 -2.82 19.38
N HIS A 138 18.24 -3.01 18.35
CA HIS A 138 17.05 -2.21 18.08
C HIS A 138 15.79 -2.79 18.72
N ARG A 139 15.82 -4.02 19.24
CA ARG A 139 14.63 -4.74 19.71
C ARG A 139 13.99 -4.10 20.94
N ASN A 140 14.75 -3.31 21.69
CA ASN A 140 14.23 -2.56 22.83
C ASN A 140 13.10 -1.59 22.44
N ILE A 141 13.05 -1.11 21.19
CA ILE A 141 11.95 -0.29 20.66
C ILE A 141 10.63 -1.07 20.74
N LEU A 142 10.65 -2.34 20.36
CA LEU A 142 9.47 -3.21 20.39
C LEU A 142 9.13 -3.64 21.83
N ARG A 143 10.14 -3.93 22.65
CA ARG A 143 9.96 -4.31 24.07
C ARG A 143 9.27 -3.24 24.89
N LYS A 144 9.47 -1.96 24.56
CA LYS A 144 8.76 -0.83 25.21
C LYS A 144 7.24 -0.89 25.00
N VAL A 145 6.77 -1.44 23.88
CA VAL A 145 5.34 -1.63 23.60
C VAL A 145 4.85 -2.95 24.21
N THR A 146 5.61 -4.02 24.03
CA THR A 146 5.24 -5.36 24.49
C THR A 146 6.50 -6.12 24.94
N PRO A 147 6.70 -6.33 26.27
CA PRO A 147 7.91 -6.97 26.78
C PRO A 147 8.18 -8.37 26.21
N SER A 148 7.11 -9.13 25.92
CA SER A 148 7.18 -10.46 25.29
C SER A 148 7.24 -10.41 23.76
N ILE A 149 7.16 -9.22 23.16
CA ILE A 149 7.20 -9.00 21.70
C ILE A 149 6.10 -9.80 21.00
N ALA A 150 4.87 -9.70 21.51
CA ALA A 150 3.72 -10.32 20.89
C ALA A 150 3.47 -9.72 19.49
N LEU A 151 3.64 -10.51 18.42
CA LEU A 151 3.44 -10.05 17.03
C LEU A 151 2.03 -9.46 16.80
N SER A 152 1.03 -10.00 17.51
CA SER A 152 -0.34 -9.50 17.43
C SER A 152 -0.51 -8.10 18.01
N GLU A 153 0.37 -7.67 18.91
CA GLU A 153 0.41 -6.30 19.43
C GLU A 153 1.23 -5.42 18.48
N ILE A 154 2.44 -5.85 18.11
CA ILE A 154 3.30 -5.12 17.17
C ILE A 154 2.60 -4.81 15.84
N PHE A 155 1.89 -5.77 15.25
CA PHE A 155 1.22 -5.56 13.96
C PHE A 155 -0.23 -5.08 14.08
N GLY A 156 -0.83 -5.17 15.27
CA GLY A 156 -2.26 -5.03 15.49
C GLY A 156 -2.69 -3.83 16.32
N THR A 157 -1.77 -3.06 16.90
CA THR A 157 -2.08 -1.83 17.67
C THR A 157 -1.45 -0.59 17.02
N GLN A 158 -1.89 0.60 17.43
CA GLN A 158 -1.34 1.85 16.89
C GLN A 158 0.10 2.03 17.34
N GLU A 159 0.33 1.83 18.64
CA GLU A 159 1.61 1.93 19.32
C GLU A 159 2.60 0.90 18.77
N GLY A 160 2.12 -0.32 18.50
CA GLY A 160 2.90 -1.37 17.87
C GLY A 160 3.35 -1.01 16.46
N ILE A 161 2.47 -0.41 15.65
CA ILE A 161 2.80 0.03 14.28
C ILE A 161 3.81 1.16 14.30
N GLU A 162 3.70 2.09 15.25
CA GLU A 162 4.65 3.19 15.43
C GLU A 162 6.04 2.66 15.83
N ALA A 163 6.10 1.78 16.83
CA ALA A 163 7.33 1.12 17.25
C ALA A 163 7.93 0.23 16.16
N LEU A 164 7.09 -0.46 15.38
CA LEU A 164 7.55 -1.21 14.21
C LEU A 164 8.19 -0.29 13.18
N ALA A 165 7.56 0.85 12.86
CA ALA A 165 8.11 1.78 11.89
C ALA A 165 9.50 2.32 12.33
N GLU A 166 9.65 2.66 13.60
CA GLU A 166 10.94 3.08 14.19
C GLU A 166 11.97 1.94 14.17
N PHE A 167 11.57 0.72 14.56
CA PHE A 167 12.43 -0.47 14.49
C PHE A 167 12.91 -0.73 13.05
N LEU A 168 12.03 -0.64 12.05
CA LEU A 168 12.37 -0.85 10.65
C LEU A 168 13.34 0.23 10.14
N GLU A 169 13.12 1.48 10.53
CA GLU A 169 14.00 2.59 10.17
C GLU A 169 15.43 2.34 10.63
N LEU A 170 15.61 2.06 11.92
CA LEU A 170 16.93 1.98 12.53
C LEU A 170 17.64 0.65 12.27
N SER A 171 16.89 -0.46 12.23
CA SER A 171 17.49 -1.79 12.07
C SER A 171 17.74 -2.19 10.61
N GLY A 172 17.00 -1.61 9.67
CA GLY A 172 17.00 -2.08 8.28
C GLY A 172 16.29 -3.41 8.06
N ALA A 173 15.62 -3.97 9.07
CA ALA A 173 14.86 -5.20 8.89
C ALA A 173 13.85 -5.08 7.73
N PHE A 174 13.59 -6.22 7.08
CA PHE A 174 12.71 -6.34 5.91
C PHE A 174 13.15 -5.52 4.67
N THR A 175 14.40 -5.04 4.60
CA THR A 175 15.03 -4.68 3.31
C THR A 175 15.65 -5.93 2.68
N ARG A 176 16.02 -5.84 1.40
CA ARG A 176 16.65 -6.95 0.66
C ARG A 176 17.97 -7.39 1.28
N ASP A 177 18.75 -6.43 1.79
CA ASP A 177 20.06 -6.61 2.40
C ASP A 177 20.03 -6.64 3.94
N GLY A 178 18.87 -6.33 4.53
CA GLY A 178 18.68 -6.21 5.98
C GLY A 178 19.54 -5.13 6.61
N LYS A 179 19.80 -4.05 5.87
CA LYS A 179 20.49 -2.83 6.33
C LYS A 179 19.57 -1.62 6.18
N PRO A 180 19.72 -0.58 7.02
CA PRO A 180 18.99 0.67 6.88
C PRO A 180 19.25 1.29 5.52
N ARG A 181 18.21 1.80 4.87
CA ARG A 181 18.41 2.59 3.66
C ARG A 181 19.01 3.94 4.04
N PRO A 182 19.98 4.46 3.27
CA PRO A 182 20.44 5.83 3.45
C PRO A 182 19.24 6.76 3.39
N SER A 183 19.21 7.79 4.24
CA SER A 183 18.28 8.90 4.04
C SER A 183 18.55 9.44 2.65
N ALA A 184 17.60 9.25 1.74
CA ALA A 184 17.67 9.92 0.47
C ALA A 184 17.58 11.42 0.79
N GLU A 185 18.71 12.10 0.81
CA GLU A 185 18.76 13.52 0.50
C GLU A 185 18.22 13.62 -0.92
N TYR A 186 16.89 13.70 -1.04
CA TYR A 186 16.26 14.13 -2.27
C TYR A 186 16.62 15.61 -2.39
N ASN A 187 17.77 15.90 -3.00
CA ASN A 187 17.95 17.18 -3.65
C ASN A 187 16.83 17.27 -4.69
N LEU A 188 15.76 17.98 -4.36
CA LEU A 188 14.64 18.24 -5.29
C LEU A 188 15.13 18.91 -6.60
N HIS A 189 16.35 19.44 -6.59
CA HIS A 189 17.02 20.11 -7.70
C HIS A 189 17.91 19.18 -8.54
N GLU A 190 18.11 17.94 -8.12
CA GLU A 190 18.96 16.99 -8.83
C GLU A 190 18.08 15.92 -9.45
N ALA A 191 18.05 15.88 -10.78
CA ALA A 191 17.30 14.86 -11.50
C ALA A 191 17.86 13.48 -11.10
N PRO A 192 16.99 12.47 -10.88
CA PRO A 192 17.47 11.12 -10.64
C PRO A 192 18.40 10.70 -11.79
N PRO A 193 19.48 9.96 -11.52
CA PRO A 193 20.33 9.44 -12.58
C PRO A 193 19.46 8.62 -13.54
N PRO A 194 19.72 8.70 -14.86
CA PRO A 194 18.99 7.92 -15.84
C PRO A 194 19.05 6.43 -15.43
N PRO A 195 17.97 5.66 -15.69
CA PRO A 195 18.02 4.21 -15.50
C PRO A 195 19.28 3.69 -16.19
N GLN A 196 20.13 3.00 -15.43
CA GLN A 196 21.20 2.22 -16.04
C GLN A 196 20.51 1.08 -16.76
N ASP A 197 20.48 1.14 -18.09
CA ASP A 197 20.07 0.00 -18.88
C ASP A 197 20.98 -1.18 -18.47
N PRO A 198 20.41 -2.36 -18.19
CA PRO A 198 21.24 -3.53 -17.99
C PRO A 198 22.07 -3.69 -19.25
N GLU A 199 23.40 -3.73 -19.10
CA GLU A 199 24.31 -4.00 -20.21
C GLU A 199 23.76 -5.19 -21.00
N ASN A 200 23.38 -4.94 -22.25
CA ASN A 200 22.84 -5.95 -23.14
C ASN A 200 23.97 -6.95 -23.41
N PRO A 201 23.86 -8.22 -22.96
CA PRO A 201 24.93 -9.20 -23.15
C PRO A 201 25.13 -9.62 -24.62
N PHE A 202 24.40 -9.00 -25.56
CA PHE A 202 24.37 -9.33 -26.97
C PHE A 202 24.93 -8.24 -27.89
N ASP A 203 25.48 -7.15 -27.35
CA ASP A 203 26.24 -6.21 -28.17
C ASP A 203 27.70 -6.69 -28.29
N ASP A 204 27.89 -7.84 -28.92
CA ASP A 204 29.19 -8.22 -29.50
C ASP A 204 29.11 -8.18 -31.03
N ASP A 205 29.84 -7.19 -31.52
CA ASP A 205 30.29 -6.89 -32.86
C ASP A 205 30.04 -7.96 -33.95
N THR A 206 29.05 -7.73 -34.81
CA THR A 206 28.95 -8.43 -36.11
C THR A 206 28.79 -7.43 -37.25
N THR A 207 29.85 -6.69 -37.56
CA THR A 207 30.01 -6.11 -38.90
C THR A 207 31.47 -6.18 -39.37
N SER A 208 31.92 -7.34 -39.86
CA SER A 208 32.78 -7.44 -41.05
C SER A 208 33.18 -8.90 -41.28
N LEU A 209 32.54 -9.54 -42.26
CA LEU A 209 33.18 -10.55 -43.11
C LEU A 209 32.23 -10.78 -44.29
N ALA A 210 32.46 -10.02 -45.35
CA ALA A 210 32.02 -10.39 -46.69
C ALA A 210 32.71 -11.71 -47.04
N GLY A 211 31.94 -12.79 -47.10
CA GLY A 211 32.37 -14.12 -47.49
C GLY A 211 31.33 -14.70 -48.46
N GLU A 212 31.81 -15.14 -49.61
CA GLU A 212 31.09 -15.53 -50.81
C GLU A 212 30.01 -16.60 -50.59
N ILE A 213 28.92 -16.50 -51.36
CA ILE A 213 27.85 -17.52 -51.45
C ILE A 213 28.33 -18.63 -52.41
N PRO A 214 28.47 -19.90 -51.98
CA PRO A 214 28.52 -21.01 -52.91
C PRO A 214 27.09 -21.50 -53.22
N ALA A 215 26.83 -21.62 -54.52
CA ALA A 215 25.60 -22.12 -55.11
C ALA A 215 25.41 -23.64 -54.92
N SER A 216 24.15 -24.06 -54.99
CA SER A 216 23.60 -25.42 -55.12
C SER A 216 23.23 -26.17 -53.84
N ILE A 217 21.92 -26.21 -53.58
CA ILE A 217 21.25 -27.24 -52.78
C ILE A 217 20.57 -28.19 -53.78
N PRO A 218 20.85 -29.50 -53.80
CA PRO A 218 20.12 -30.47 -54.63
C PRO A 218 18.73 -30.76 -54.04
N PRO A 219 17.72 -31.09 -54.87
CA PRO A 219 16.35 -31.30 -54.39
C PRO A 219 16.23 -32.59 -53.56
N LEU A 220 15.40 -32.52 -52.53
CA LEU A 220 15.05 -33.62 -51.62
C LEU A 220 14.17 -34.64 -52.35
N ASP A 221 14.61 -35.90 -52.31
CA ASP A 221 13.87 -37.07 -52.77
C ASP A 221 12.76 -37.40 -51.76
N PHE A 222 11.51 -37.48 -52.21
CA PHE A 222 10.38 -37.91 -51.39
C PHE A 222 10.12 -39.40 -51.65
N GLY A 223 10.61 -40.23 -50.72
CA GLY A 223 10.28 -41.65 -50.59
C GLY A 223 9.78 -41.96 -49.18
#